data_AF-A0A920TUF9-F1
#
_entry.id   AF-A0A920TUF9-F1
#
_cell.length_a   1.000
_cell.length_b   1.000
_cell.length_c   1.000
_cell.angle_alpha   90.00
_cell.angle_beta   90.00
_cell.angle_gamma   90.00
#
_symmetry.space_group_name_H-M   'P 1'
#
loop_
_entity.id
_entity.type
_entity.pdbx_description
1 polymer ?
#
loop_
_entity_poly.entity_id
_entity_poly.type
_entity_poly.pdbx_seq_one_letter_code
_entity_poly.pdbx_strand_id
1 'polypeptide(L)'
;MKVADLGAIESFITDEGLEVFIEGFTTPPTLIMVGGGHVGKATGDLADSLGYTVQVVDDRPEFSNPERFPYANDTIVTSYEDWSKQIT
;
A
#
# COMPACT_ATOMS: atom_id res chain seq x y z
N MET A 1 20.15 -3.18 17.51
CA MET A 1 19.33 -4.08 18.35
C MET A 1 17.94 -4.07 17.75
N LYS A 2 17.49 -5.20 17.21
CA LYS A 2 16.13 -5.37 16.69
C LYS A 2 15.27 -5.89 17.83
N VAL A 3 14.12 -5.28 18.07
CA VAL A 3 13.27 -5.58 19.23
C VAL A 3 11.99 -6.32 18.84
N ALA A 4 11.53 -6.19 17.59
CA ALA A 4 10.48 -7.00 16.97
C ALA A 4 10.59 -6.93 15.43
N ASP A 5 9.95 -7.86 14.72
CA ASP A 5 9.71 -7.75 13.28
C ASP A 5 8.70 -6.63 12.95
N LEU A 6 8.83 -5.99 11.78
CA LEU A 6 7.84 -4.99 11.33
C LEU A 6 6.48 -5.65 11.15
N GLY A 7 5.42 -5.05 11.71
CA GLY A 7 4.07 -5.59 11.70
C GLY A 7 3.85 -6.77 12.66
N ALA A 8 4.89 -7.21 13.39
CA ALA A 8 4.73 -8.24 14.41
C ALA A 8 4.29 -7.64 15.74
N ILE A 9 3.49 -8.42 16.44
CA ILE A 9 3.12 -8.18 17.83
C ILE A 9 3.81 -9.28 18.64
N GLU A 10 4.69 -8.88 19.55
CA GLU A 10 5.42 -9.78 20.43
C GLU A 10 5.13 -9.42 21.89
N SER A 11 4.97 -10.44 22.73
CA SER A 11 4.82 -10.27 24.17
C SER A 11 5.68 -11.28 24.91
N PHE A 12 6.39 -10.82 25.94
CA PHE A 12 7.17 -11.69 26.81
C PHE A 12 7.16 -11.19 28.25
N ILE A 13 7.46 -12.11 29.18
CA ILE A 13 7.59 -11.81 30.61
C ILE A 13 9.08 -11.86 30.96
N THR A 14 9.59 -10.84 31.63
CA THR A 14 10.98 -10.83 32.11
C THR A 14 11.17 -11.74 33.31
N ASP A 15 12.41 -12.07 33.67
CA ASP A 15 12.72 -12.87 34.86
C ASP A 15 12.22 -12.23 36.17
N GLU A 16 11.96 -10.91 36.16
CA GLU A 16 11.42 -10.12 37.28
C GLU A 16 9.88 -10.08 37.30
N GLY A 17 9.23 -10.74 36.33
CA GLY A 17 7.77 -10.80 36.22
C GLY A 17 7.13 -9.59 35.52
N LEU A 18 7.91 -8.73 34.86
CA LEU A 18 7.37 -7.63 34.05
C LEU A 18 6.84 -8.17 32.73
N GLU A 19 5.57 -7.90 32.44
CA GLU A 19 4.98 -8.16 31.12
C GLU A 19 5.29 -7.02 30.15
N VAL A 20 5.90 -7.35 29.02
CA VAL A 20 6.29 -6.40 27.97
C VAL A 20 5.54 -6.74 26.70
N PHE A 21 4.89 -5.73 26.11
CA PHE A 21 4.21 -5.80 24.82
C PHE A 21 4.91 -4.89 23.81
N ILE A 22 5.26 -5.43 22.65
CA ILE A 22 5.95 -4.71 21.58
C ILE A 22 5.11 -4.81 20.32
N GLU A 23 4.82 -3.65 19.74
CA GLU A 23 4.18 -3.52 18.44
C GLU A 23 5.17 -2.87 17.46
N GLY A 24 5.52 -3.61 16.41
CA GLY A 24 6.37 -3.10 15.34
C GLY A 24 5.56 -2.24 14.36
N PHE A 25 5.49 -0.92 14.57
CA PHE A 25 4.86 -0.01 13.61
C PHE A 25 5.55 -0.04 12.25
N THR A 26 4.77 -0.21 11.18
CA THR A 26 5.25 -0.18 9.79
C THR A 26 4.54 0.91 9.00
N THR A 27 5.16 1.34 7.90
CA THR A 27 4.53 2.21 6.89
C THR A 27 3.26 1.53 6.36
N PRO A 28 2.21 2.29 6.01
CA PRO A 28 1.02 1.69 5.39
C PRO A 28 1.40 0.89 4.14
N PRO A 29 0.77 -0.27 3.91
CA PRO A 29 1.10 -1.12 2.78
C PRO A 29 0.83 -0.42 1.44
N THR A 30 1.69 -0.64 0.45
CA THR A 30 1.51 -0.09 -0.90
C THR A 30 0.78 -1.08 -1.80
N LEU A 31 -0.31 -0.65 -2.44
CA LEU A 31 -0.99 -1.36 -3.51
C LEU A 31 -0.62 -0.71 -4.85
N ILE A 32 0.12 -1.47 -5.68
CA ILE A 32 0.38 -1.08 -7.07
C ILE A 32 -0.66 -1.78 -7.96
N MET A 33 -1.53 -0.99 -8.56
CA MET A 33 -2.66 -1.48 -9.33
C MET A 33 -2.41 -1.28 -10.83
N VAL A 34 -2.19 -2.38 -11.53
CA VAL A 34 -1.99 -2.42 -12.98
C VAL A 34 -3.33 -2.70 -13.66
N GLY A 35 -4.01 -1.64 -14.08
CA GLY A 35 -5.36 -1.61 -14.65
C GLY A 35 -6.32 -0.76 -13.82
N GLY A 36 -6.77 0.37 -14.36
CA GLY A 36 -7.62 1.37 -13.71
C GLY A 36 -9.09 1.37 -14.16
N GLY A 37 -9.53 0.26 -14.77
CA GLY A 37 -10.90 0.05 -15.27
C GLY A 37 -11.99 0.05 -14.18
N HIS A 38 -13.17 -0.47 -14.50
CA HIS A 38 -14.31 -0.49 -13.56
C HIS A 38 -14.00 -1.24 -12.26
N VAL A 39 -13.42 -2.43 -12.37
CA VAL A 39 -13.00 -3.22 -11.20
C VAL A 39 -11.85 -2.53 -10.47
N GLY A 40 -10.86 -2.01 -11.21
CA GLY A 40 -9.73 -1.29 -10.64
C GLY A 40 -10.15 -0.09 -9.79
N LYS A 41 -11.12 0.70 -10.26
CA LYS A 41 -11.65 1.83 -9.48
C LYS A 41 -12.24 1.38 -8.13
N ALA A 42 -13.12 0.37 -8.15
CA ALA A 42 -13.71 -0.15 -6.92
C ALA A 42 -12.66 -0.74 -5.96
N THR A 43 -11.66 -1.44 -6.50
CA THR A 43 -10.54 -1.99 -5.71
C THR A 43 -9.70 -0.87 -5.08
N GLY A 44 -9.38 0.18 -5.85
CA GLY A 44 -8.62 1.32 -5.35
C GLY A 44 -9.37 2.07 -4.24
N ASP A 45 -10.67 2.28 -4.39
CA ASP A 45 -11.49 2.98 -3.39
C ASP A 45 -11.52 2.19 -2.06
N LEU A 46 -11.64 0.87 -2.16
CA LEU A 46 -11.56 -0.01 -0.99
C LEU A 46 -10.17 0.02 -0.35
N ALA A 47 -9.11 -0.02 -1.15
CA ALA A 47 -7.74 0.00 -0.66
C ALA A 47 -7.43 1.30 0.11
N ASP A 48 -7.84 2.45 -0.41
CA ASP A 48 -7.74 3.74 0.28
C ASP A 48 -8.47 3.72 1.64
N SER A 49 -9.70 3.19 1.67
CA SER A 49 -10.46 3.08 2.93
C SER A 49 -9.79 2.18 3.98
N LEU A 50 -8.99 1.21 3.53
CA LEU A 50 -8.20 0.31 4.39
C LEU A 50 -6.83 0.90 4.77
N GLY A 51 -6.51 2.12 4.32
CA GLY A 51 -5.27 2.82 4.61
C GLY A 51 -4.10 2.40 3.72
N TYR A 52 -4.33 1.77 2.58
CA TYR A 52 -3.24 1.46 1.65
C TYR A 52 -2.76 2.73 0.96
N THR A 53 -1.46 2.79 0.70
CA THR A 53 -0.92 3.73 -0.28
C THR A 53 -1.21 3.17 -1.67
N VAL A 54 -1.98 3.89 -2.50
CA VAL A 54 -2.37 3.41 -3.83
C VAL A 54 -1.53 4.07 -4.93
N GLN A 55 -1.03 3.26 -5.86
CA GLN A 55 -0.47 3.71 -7.15
C GLN A 55 -1.24 3.04 -8.27
N VAL A 56 -1.64 3.80 -9.29
CA VAL A 56 -2.43 3.29 -10.42
C VAL A 56 -1.64 3.38 -11.70
N VAL A 57 -1.67 2.31 -12.48
CA VAL A 57 -1.08 2.24 -13.81
C VAL A 57 -2.14 1.77 -14.79
N ASP A 58 -2.33 2.49 -15.89
CA ASP A 58 -3.13 2.01 -17.04
C ASP A 58 -2.52 2.60 -18.31
N ASP A 59 -2.66 1.92 -19.44
CA ASP A 59 -2.20 2.42 -20.74
C ASP A 59 -3.11 3.53 -21.30
N ARG A 60 -4.28 3.69 -20.70
CA ARG A 60 -5.30 4.65 -21.13
C ARG A 60 -5.47 5.78 -20.08
N PRO A 61 -5.36 7.06 -20.49
CA PRO A 61 -5.40 8.20 -19.57
C PRO A 61 -6.74 8.36 -18.84
N GLU A 62 -7.86 7.96 -19.43
CA GLU A 62 -9.17 7.99 -18.78
C GLU A 62 -9.30 7.02 -17.59
N PHE A 63 -8.42 6.01 -17.53
CA PHE A 63 -8.37 5.00 -16.47
C PHE A 63 -7.21 5.22 -15.49
N SER A 64 -6.27 6.12 -15.75
CA SER A 64 -5.19 6.46 -14.80
C SER A 64 -5.01 7.98 -14.76
N ASN A 65 -5.72 8.63 -13.84
CA ASN A 65 -5.64 10.08 -13.63
C ASN A 65 -6.09 10.50 -12.21
N PRO A 66 -5.67 11.69 -11.74
CA PRO A 66 -5.99 12.17 -10.39
C PRO A 66 -7.47 12.48 -10.15
N GLU A 67 -8.23 12.85 -11.18
CA GLU A 67 -9.67 13.11 -11.04
C GLU A 67 -10.43 11.82 -10.70
N ARG A 68 -10.02 10.71 -11.31
CA ARG A 68 -10.57 9.37 -11.06
C ARG A 68 -10.01 8.76 -9.78
N PHE A 69 -8.76 9.02 -9.42
CA PHE A 69 -8.09 8.47 -8.24
C PHE A 69 -7.47 9.59 -7.37
N PRO A 70 -8.28 10.41 -6.69
CA PRO A 70 -7.80 11.60 -5.98
C PRO A 70 -6.94 11.28 -4.73
N TYR A 71 -7.02 10.05 -4.23
CA TYR A 71 -6.25 9.54 -3.09
C TYR A 71 -4.97 8.78 -3.52
N ALA A 72 -4.80 8.49 -4.81
CA ALA A 72 -3.62 7.76 -5.25
C ALA A 72 -2.38 8.66 -5.12
N ASN A 73 -1.29 8.10 -4.59
CA ASN A 73 -0.01 8.79 -4.53
C ASN A 73 0.55 9.05 -5.93
N ASP A 74 0.25 8.16 -6.87
CA ASP A 74 0.64 8.32 -8.27
C ASP A 74 -0.37 7.68 -9.22
N THR A 75 -0.54 8.31 -10.39
CA THR A 75 -1.33 7.81 -11.52
C THR A 75 -0.47 7.88 -12.78
N ILE A 76 -0.05 6.73 -13.25
CA ILE A 76 0.94 6.57 -14.32
C ILE A 76 0.21 6.08 -15.57
N VAL A 77 0.46 6.76 -16.70
CA VAL A 77 -0.04 6.33 -18.01
C VAL A 77 1.12 5.70 -18.78
N THR A 78 1.10 4.38 -18.92
CA THR A 78 2.17 3.62 -19.61
C THR A 78 1.68 2.24 -20.03
N SER A 79 2.40 1.61 -20.96
CA SER A 79 2.15 0.22 -21.37
C SER A 79 2.31 -0.77 -20.21
N TYR A 80 1.60 -1.89 -20.27
CA TYR A 80 1.69 -2.97 -19.28
C TYR A 80 3.02 -3.72 -19.33
N GLU A 81 3.84 -3.51 -20.36
CA GLU A 81 5.19 -4.06 -20.46
C GLU A 81 6.21 -3.21 -19.68
N ASP A 82 5.96 -1.90 -19.52
CA ASP A 82 6.94 -0.94 -18.99
C ASP A 82 6.60 -0.38 -17.61
N TRP A 83 5.41 -0.68 -17.05
CA TRP A 83 4.96 -0.11 -15.77
C TRP A 83 5.95 -0.25 -14.61
N SER A 84 6.64 -1.38 -14.53
CA SER A 84 7.55 -1.67 -13.41
C SER A 84 8.77 -0.75 -13.37
N LYS A 85 9.08 -0.07 -14.48
CA LYS A 85 10.18 0.91 -14.57
C LYS A 85 9.80 2.28 -14.00
N GLN A 86 8.51 2.52 -13.75
CA GLN A 86 7.96 3.82 -13.35
C GLN A 86 7.58 3.88 -11.86
N ILE A 87 7.63 2.75 -11.16
CA ILE A 87 7.31 2.63 -9.74
C ILE A 87 8.57 2.60 -8.89
N THR A 88 8.48 3.23 -7.71
CA THR A 88 9.58 3.38 -6.73
C THR A 88 9.38 2.46 -5.54
#